data_AF-A0A6G1R5F4-F1
#
_entry.id   AF-A0A6G1R5F4-F1
#
_cell.length_a   1.000
_cell.length_b   1.000
_cell.length_c   1.000
_cell.angle_alpha   90.00
_cell.angle_beta   90.00
_cell.angle_gamma   90.00
#
_symmetry.space_group_name_H-M   'P 1'
#
loop_
_entity.id
_entity.type
_entity.pdbx_description
1 polymer ?
#
loop_
_entity_poly.entity_id
_entity_poly.type
_entity_poly.pdbx_seq_one_letter_code
_entity_poly.pdbx_strand_id
1 'polypeptide(L)'
;NPKPAIECLVVVPVSKASANQRAGRAGRNRSGKCYRLYTEEDFEKLPKSTVPEMQRSNLAPVILQLKALGIDNVLRFPFLSPPPAQSMVQALELLYALGGLDMHCRLTE
;
A
#
# COMPACT_ATOMS: atom_id res chain seq x y z
N ASN A 1 2.87 4.86 9.44
CA ASN A 1 3.22 6.11 10.16
C ASN A 1 4.74 6.21 10.09
N PRO A 2 5.37 7.15 9.38
CA PRO A 2 6.81 7.08 9.07
C PRO A 2 7.75 7.25 10.29
N LYS A 3 7.19 7.41 11.50
CA LYS A 3 7.94 7.62 12.75
C LYS A 3 8.16 6.30 13.54
N PRO A 4 7.13 5.50 13.84
CA PRO A 4 7.35 4.11 14.24
C PRO A 4 7.55 3.27 12.98
N ALA A 5 8.66 2.55 12.87
CA ALA A 5 8.94 1.58 11.80
C ALA A 5 8.05 0.31 11.90
N ILE A 6 6.80 0.49 12.34
CA ILE A 6 5.85 -0.57 12.67
C ILE A 6 4.57 -0.30 11.87
N GLU A 7 4.11 -1.33 11.18
CA GLU A 7 2.82 -1.31 10.50
C GLU A 7 1.69 -1.40 11.54
N CYS A 8 0.66 -0.57 11.37
CA CYS A 8 -0.50 -0.58 12.25
C CYS A 8 -1.76 -0.70 11.41
N LEU A 9 -2.60 -1.66 11.78
CA LEU A 9 -3.95 -1.77 11.24
C LEU A 9 -4.85 -0.81 12.00
N VAL A 10 -5.09 0.37 11.40
CA VAL A 10 -5.93 1.42 11.98
C VAL A 10 -7.22 1.57 11.18
N VAL A 11 -8.32 1.88 11.88
CA VAL A 11 -9.58 2.21 11.24
C VAL A 11 -9.43 3.57 10.57
N VAL A 12 -9.64 3.61 9.25
CA VAL A 12 -9.60 4.85 8.46
C VAL A 12 -10.94 5.05 7.73
N PRO A 13 -11.32 6.30 7.44
CA PRO A 13 -12.46 6.58 6.58
C PRO A 13 -12.32 5.91 5.21
N VAL A 14 -13.44 5.47 4.64
CA VAL A 14 -13.49 4.88 3.30
C VAL A 14 -13.29 5.95 2.22
N SER A 15 -12.76 5.58 1.05
CA SER A 15 -12.78 6.46 -0.12
C SER A 15 -14.16 6.48 -0.78
N LYS A 16 -14.46 7.54 -1.54
CA LYS A 16 -15.69 7.64 -2.36
C LYS A 16 -15.80 6.44 -3.30
N ALA A 17 -14.69 6.05 -3.95
CA ALA A 17 -14.63 4.86 -4.80
C ALA A 17 -15.05 3.59 -4.05
N SER A 18 -14.54 3.35 -2.84
CA SER A 18 -14.90 2.18 -2.04
C SER A 18 -16.37 2.22 -1.59
N ALA A 19 -16.85 3.38 -1.14
CA ALA A 19 -18.25 3.56 -0.75
C ALA A 19 -19.22 3.32 -1.92
N ASN A 20 -18.86 3.76 -3.13
CA ASN A 20 -19.65 3.52 -4.34
C ASN A 20 -19.61 2.04 -4.75
N GLN A 21 -18.47 1.37 -4.63
CA GLN A 21 -18.40 -0.09 -4.85
C GLN A 21 -19.30 -0.86 -3.87
N ARG A 22 -19.34 -0.47 -2.59
CA ARG A 22 -20.25 -1.08 -1.59
C ARG A 22 -21.72 -0.87 -1.97
N ALA A 23 -22.08 0.33 -2.38
CA ALA A 23 -23.43 0.63 -2.87
C ALA A 23 -23.79 -0.21 -4.12
N GLY A 24 -22.87 -0.32 -5.08
CA GLY A 24 -23.06 -1.15 -6.27
C GLY A 24 -23.21 -2.64 -5.95
N ARG A 25 -22.53 -3.15 -4.93
CA ARG A 25 -22.67 -4.55 -4.48
C ARG A 25 -24.07 -4.87 -3.95
N ALA A 26 -24.80 -3.90 -3.42
CA ALA A 26 -26.18 -4.09 -2.96
C ALA A 26 -27.16 -4.28 -4.13
N GLY A 27 -26.84 -3.77 -5.32
CA GLY A 27 -27.72 -3.75 -6.50
C GLY A 27 -27.38 -4.77 -7.60
N ARG A 28 -26.61 -5.83 -7.31
CA ARG A 28 -26.03 -6.71 -8.36
C ARG A 28 -27.06 -7.45 -9.20
N ASN A 29 -28.17 -7.90 -8.60
CA ASN A 29 -29.17 -8.73 -9.28
C ASN A 29 -30.50 -8.00 -9.49
N ARG A 30 -30.85 -7.06 -8.61
CA ARG A 30 -32.06 -6.24 -8.65
C ARG A 30 -31.78 -4.90 -7.95
N SER A 31 -32.72 -3.96 -8.04
CA SER A 31 -32.66 -2.70 -7.30
C SER A 31 -32.36 -2.95 -5.82
N GLY A 32 -31.25 -2.39 -5.35
CA GLY A 32 -30.75 -2.54 -3.99
C GLY A 32 -30.79 -1.20 -3.24
N LYS A 33 -30.85 -1.27 -1.92
CA LYS A 33 -30.74 -0.10 -1.03
C LYS A 33 -29.42 -0.16 -0.28
N CYS A 34 -28.74 0.98 -0.16
CA CYS A 34 -27.51 1.12 0.61
C CYS A 34 -27.70 2.25 1.62
N TYR A 35 -27.64 1.91 2.91
CA TYR A 35 -27.72 2.89 4.00
C TYR A 35 -26.30 3.27 4.44
N ARG A 36 -25.96 4.54 4.29
CA ARG A 36 -24.67 5.11 4.71
C ARG A 36 -24.85 5.78 6.06
N LEU A 37 -24.09 5.35 7.07
CA LEU A 37 -24.17 5.89 8.44
C LEU A 37 -23.27 7.14 8.59
N TYR A 38 -23.39 8.08 7.66
CA TYR A 38 -22.68 9.37 7.65
C TYR A 38 -23.47 10.36 6.78
N THR A 39 -23.23 11.66 6.97
CA THR A 39 -23.95 12.70 6.24
C THR A 39 -23.45 12.82 4.79
N GLU A 40 -24.26 13.46 3.93
CA GLU A 40 -23.84 13.75 2.55
C GLU A 40 -22.65 14.71 2.50
N GLU A 41 -22.59 15.67 3.43
CA GLU A 41 -21.43 16.56 3.57
C GLU A 41 -20.14 15.80 3.89
N ASP A 42 -20.23 14.80 4.78
CA ASP A 42 -19.07 13.96 5.11
C ASP A 42 -18.66 13.10 3.93
N PHE A 43 -19.62 12.59 3.15
CA PHE A 43 -19.32 11.89 1.91
C PHE A 43 -18.52 12.76 0.95
N GLU A 44 -18.89 14.03 0.80
CA GLU A 44 -18.19 14.95 -0.11
C GLU A 44 -16.75 15.26 0.32
N LYS A 45 -16.48 15.26 1.62
CA LYS A 45 -15.13 15.44 2.18
C LYS A 45 -14.22 14.22 2.01
N LEU A 46 -14.76 13.03 1.70
CA LEU A 46 -13.95 11.81 1.53
C LEU A 46 -13.02 11.89 0.31
N PRO A 47 -11.84 11.24 0.37
CA PRO A 47 -10.94 11.16 -0.76
C PRO A 47 -11.57 10.37 -1.91
N LYS A 48 -11.34 10.81 -3.16
CA LYS A 48 -11.91 10.17 -4.36
C LYS A 48 -11.52 8.70 -4.47
N SER A 49 -10.24 8.40 -4.29
CA SER A 49 -9.68 7.04 -4.32
C SER A 49 -8.80 6.80 -3.09
N THR A 50 -8.60 5.53 -2.77
CA THR A 50 -7.65 5.13 -1.74
C THR A 50 -6.23 5.27 -2.28
N VAL A 51 -5.31 5.80 -1.47
CA VAL A 51 -3.88 5.88 -1.83
C VAL A 51 -3.35 4.48 -2.17
N PRO A 52 -2.48 4.32 -3.18
CA PRO A 52 -1.90 3.02 -3.53
C PRO A 52 -1.25 2.32 -2.33
N GLU A 53 -1.33 0.99 -2.29
CA GLU A 53 -0.74 0.18 -1.23
C GLU A 53 0.79 0.30 -1.20
N MET A 54 1.42 0.37 -2.38
CA MET A 54 2.86 0.55 -2.56
C MET A 54 3.40 1.84 -1.90
N GLN A 55 2.54 2.83 -1.65
CA GLN A 55 2.93 4.09 -1.01
C GLN A 55 2.63 4.11 0.51
N ARG A 56 2.04 3.04 1.06
CA ARG A 56 1.55 3.00 2.44
C ARG A 56 2.04 1.81 3.27
N SER A 57 2.39 0.71 2.60
CA SER A 57 2.84 -0.54 3.23
C SER A 57 4.35 -0.68 3.22
N ASN A 58 4.87 -1.58 4.06
CA ASN A 58 6.27 -1.97 4.11
C ASN A 58 6.69 -2.65 2.81
N LEU A 59 7.78 -2.14 2.24
CA LEU A 59 8.30 -2.60 0.95
C LEU A 59 9.30 -3.75 1.09
N ALA A 60 9.78 -4.07 2.30
CA ALA A 60 10.76 -5.13 2.53
C ALA A 60 10.40 -6.48 1.87
N PRO A 61 9.19 -7.05 2.03
CA PRO A 61 8.84 -8.31 1.38
C PRO A 61 8.82 -8.20 -0.16
N VAL A 62 8.37 -7.06 -0.69
CA VAL A 62 8.32 -6.82 -2.15
C VAL A 62 9.72 -6.69 -2.72
N ILE A 63 10.60 -5.93 -2.06
CA ILE A 63 12.00 -5.75 -2.47
C ILE A 63 12.74 -7.08 -2.45
N LEU A 64 12.53 -7.88 -1.40
CA LEU A 64 13.11 -9.22 -1.30
C LEU A 64 12.65 -10.12 -2.46
N GLN A 65 11.36 -10.10 -2.78
CA GLN A 65 10.81 -10.87 -3.89
C GLN A 65 11.34 -10.40 -5.25
N LEU A 66 11.45 -9.08 -5.48
CA LEU A 66 12.04 -8.54 -6.71
C LEU A 66 13.50 -8.95 -6.86
N LYS A 67 14.27 -8.93 -5.76
CA LYS A 67 15.66 -9.40 -5.73
C LYS A 67 15.75 -10.90 -6.01
N ALA A 68 14.84 -11.71 -5.47
CA ALA A 68 14.81 -13.16 -5.71
C ALA A 68 14.46 -13.50 -7.18
N LEU A 69 13.73 -12.61 -7.85
CA LEU A 69 13.45 -12.69 -9.29
C LEU A 69 14.63 -12.25 -10.18
N GLY A 70 15.77 -11.84 -9.60
CA GLY A 70 16.95 -11.37 -10.34
C GLY A 70 16.91 -9.90 -10.73
N ILE A 71 16.02 -9.08 -10.14
CA ILE A 71 15.98 -7.64 -10.38
C ILE A 71 16.98 -6.96 -9.45
N ASP A 72 18.16 -6.65 -9.98
CA ASP A 72 19.22 -6.00 -9.20
C ASP A 72 18.92 -4.53 -8.88
N ASN A 73 18.34 -3.80 -9.83
CA ASN A 73 18.09 -2.38 -9.68
C ASN A 73 16.61 -2.10 -9.41
N VAL A 74 16.22 -2.23 -8.15
CA VAL A 74 14.86 -1.95 -7.68
C VAL A 74 14.49 -0.48 -7.88
N LEU A 75 15.45 0.45 -7.84
CA LEU A 75 15.20 1.88 -8.05
C LEU A 75 14.81 2.21 -9.50
N ARG A 76 15.29 1.42 -10.47
CA ARG A 76 14.93 1.58 -11.89
C ARG A 76 13.75 0.71 -12.30
N PHE A 77 13.16 -0.03 -11.37
CA PHE A 77 12.00 -0.85 -11.69
C PHE A 77 10.81 0.05 -12.04
N PRO A 78 10.08 -0.22 -13.14
CA PRO A 78 8.97 0.62 -13.60
C PRO A 78 7.72 0.40 -12.74
N PHE A 79 7.70 0.96 -11.53
CA PHE A 79 6.53 0.93 -10.67
C PHE A 79 5.38 1.77 -11.23
N LEU A 80 4.15 1.23 -11.21
CA LEU A 80 2.94 1.96 -11.62
C LEU A 80 2.67 3.19 -10.73
N SER A 81 3.03 3.11 -9.45
CA SER A 81 2.93 4.20 -8.49
C SER A 81 4.18 4.15 -7.62
N PRO A 82 5.21 4.96 -7.92
CA PRO A 82 6.50 4.82 -7.26
C PRO A 82 6.36 5.04 -5.75
N PRO A 83 7.01 4.20 -4.93
CA PRO A 83 7.05 4.37 -3.49
C PRO A 83 7.88 5.61 -3.09
N PRO A 84 7.64 6.18 -1.90
CA PRO A 84 8.51 7.20 -1.33
C PRO A 84 9.94 6.68 -1.15
N ALA A 85 10.95 7.50 -1.49
CA ALA A 85 12.36 7.12 -1.38
C ALA A 85 12.75 6.70 0.05
N GLN A 86 12.21 7.38 1.06
CA GLN A 86 12.44 7.05 2.47
C GLN A 86 11.98 5.63 2.81
N SER A 87 10.82 5.20 2.31
CA SER A 87 10.30 3.85 2.55
C SER A 87 11.13 2.77 1.88
N MET A 88 11.71 3.06 0.71
CA MET A 88 12.64 2.13 0.05
C MET A 88 13.95 1.98 0.82
N VAL A 89 14.52 3.08 1.32
CA VAL A 89 15.75 3.05 2.12
C VAL A 89 15.52 2.25 3.41
N GLN A 90 14.45 2.54 4.15
CA GLN A 90 14.10 1.81 5.36
C GLN A 90 13.91 0.30 5.11
N ALA A 91 13.30 -0.08 3.99
CA ALA A 91 13.12 -1.47 3.63
C ALA A 91 14.44 -2.18 3.30
N LEU A 92 15.37 -1.50 2.62
CA LEU A 92 16.71 -2.03 2.35
C LEU A 92 17.54 -2.17 3.62
N GLU A 93 17.52 -1.16 4.50
CA GLU A 93 18.18 -1.19 5.81
C GLU A 93 17.64 -2.34 6.67
N LEU A 94 16.32 -2.55 6.68
CA LEU A 94 15.69 -3.66 7.39
C LEU A 94 16.16 -5.02 6.85
N LEU A 95 16.18 -5.20 5.53
CA LEU A 95 16.62 -6.46 4.92
C LEU A 95 18.11 -6.74 5.15
N TYR A 96 18.95 -5.70 5.17
CA TYR A 96 20.35 -5.80 5.54
C TYR A 96 20.52 -6.20 7.01
N ALA A 97 19.78 -5.55 7.93
CA ALA A 97 19.80 -5.87 9.36
C ALA A 97 19.29 -7.29 9.67
N LEU A 98 18.35 -7.80 8.88
CA LEU A 98 17.84 -9.18 8.98
C LEU A 98 18.79 -10.22 8.33
N GLY A 99 19.87 -9.77 7.68
CA GLY A 99 20.81 -10.65 6.99
C GLY A 99 20.26 -11.26 5.70
N GLY A 100 19.20 -10.70 5.12
CA GLY A 100 18.67 -11.13 3.81
C GLY A 100 19.33 -10.43 2.62
N LEU A 101 20.10 -9.38 2.88
CA LEU A 101 20.92 -8.68 1.88
C LEU A 101 22.36 -8.52 2.38
N ASP A 102 23.31 -8.69 1.48
CA ASP A 102 24.74 -8.41 1.69
C ASP A 102 25.06 -6.91 1.51
N MET A 103 26.27 -6.46 1.86
CA MET A 103 26.77 -5.09 1.69
C MET A 103 26.71 -4.58 0.24
N HIS A 104 26.63 -5.48 -0.72
CA HIS A 104 26.46 -5.18 -2.15
C HIS A 104 24.99 -5.17 -2.60
N CYS A 105 24.02 -5.17 -1.67
CA CYS A 105 22.59 -5.27 -1.94
C CYS A 105 22.21 -6.51 -2.77
N ARG A 106 22.96 -7.61 -2.60
CA ARG A 106 22.67 -8.93 -3.19
C ARG A 106 21.97 -9.80 -2.17
N LEU A 107 21.11 -10.70 -2.63
CA LEU A 107 20.54 -11.74 -1.77
C LEU A 107 21.66 -12.62 -1.23
N THR A 108 21.62 -12.86 0.07
CA THR A 108 22.43 -13.88 0.74
C THR A 108 21.86 -15.27 0.45
N GLU A 109 22.70 -16.30 0.48
CA GLU A 109 22.28 -17.71 0.35
C GLU A 109 21.48 -18.20 1.58
#